data_AF-A0A182NJL7-F1
#
_entry.id   AF-A0A182NJL7-F1
#
_cell.length_a   1.000
_cell.length_b   1.000
_cell.length_c   1.000
_cell.angle_alpha   90.00
_cell.angle_beta   90.00
_cell.angle_gamma   90.00
#
_symmetry.space_group_name_H-M   'P 1'
#
loop_
_entity.id
_entity.type
_entity.pdbx_description
1 polymer ?
#
loop_
_entity_poly.entity_id
_entity_poly.type
_entity_poly.pdbx_seq_one_letter_code
_entity_poly.pdbx_strand_id
1 'polypeptide(L)'
;MVQHIVKETRRRIGMQELPYEEEYRAQLKHLGCKEKEIVREAFLRHEWNVGSARVLNLLQDEHILTASEYILSLDSTELIQQIMNDLLETEFTLLAHLVKYAFQDNVHSQSLTTILRESFRSLVADLKENPNVIPRNYLHAAKAHLRPAELEMIKNEHLQLLLLGQEQSDPEIAIGCQQIWREEMRAADASILCGLIVELVHEKAHYIGVLQDWIDKSCAFSLKYALYLLHVMCTAVQNAEERLLKDFVKGLFRAVVDTGLMSKLQLLLLFAREICATNGAIMGTYSAWYKQTIGEMRYVVKRDEFIRTMELLTALLPLETDLEALNVHASIAISAPAKCNDYVLNYKQLCRAQIAQLKPADETIVLED
;
A
#
# COMPACT_ATOMS: atom_id res chain seq x y z
N MET A 1 48.15 5.15 20.46
CA MET A 1 47.35 5.08 19.22
C MET A 1 45.89 4.69 19.53
N VAL A 2 45.63 3.52 20.13
CA VAL A 2 44.25 3.05 20.43
C VAL A 2 43.41 3.99 21.31
N GLN A 3 43.96 4.56 22.38
CA GLN A 3 43.22 5.52 23.22
C GLN A 3 42.83 6.80 22.46
N HIS A 4 43.65 7.20 21.48
CA HIS A 4 43.37 8.36 20.63
C HIS A 4 42.22 8.05 19.67
N ILE A 5 42.24 6.90 18.97
CA ILE A 5 41.17 6.53 18.05
C ILE A 5 39.83 6.33 18.79
N VAL A 6 39.83 5.75 20.00
CA VAL A 6 38.62 5.62 20.83
C VAL A 6 38.06 6.98 21.25
N LYS A 7 38.93 7.91 21.68
CA LYS A 7 38.50 9.26 22.06
C LYS A 7 37.96 10.03 20.86
N GLU A 8 38.59 9.87 19.70
CA GLU A 8 38.15 10.48 18.45
C GLU A 8 36.83 9.87 17.96
N THR A 9 36.66 8.55 18.06
CA THR A 9 35.39 7.86 17.75
C THR A 9 34.25 8.46 18.58
N ARG A 10 34.42 8.54 19.91
CA ARG A 10 33.41 9.13 20.81
C ARG A 10 33.11 10.59 20.49
N ARG A 11 34.14 11.36 20.17
CA ARG A 11 33.98 12.76 19.78
C ARG A 11 33.15 12.89 18.50
N ARG A 12 33.44 12.07 17.49
CA ARG A 12 32.76 12.07 16.19
C ARG A 12 31.29 11.64 16.28
N ILE A 13 30.99 10.69 17.16
CA ILE A 13 29.62 10.28 17.42
C ILE A 13 28.77 11.50 17.86
N GLY A 14 29.30 12.37 18.72
CA GLY A 14 28.62 13.61 19.12
C GLY A 14 28.55 14.74 18.08
N MET A 15 29.01 14.55 16.83
CA MET A 15 29.06 15.59 15.81
C MET A 15 28.00 15.40 14.71
N GLN A 16 27.31 16.48 14.33
CA GLN A 16 26.38 16.47 13.19
C GLN A 16 27.10 16.34 11.85
N GLU A 17 28.27 16.97 11.69
CA GLU A 17 29.14 16.85 10.52
C GLU A 17 30.43 16.15 10.90
N LEU A 18 30.93 15.25 10.03
CA LEU A 18 32.18 14.53 10.25
C LEU A 18 33.32 15.21 9.48
N PRO A 19 34.02 16.19 10.05
CA PRO A 19 35.17 16.79 9.40
C PRO A 19 36.28 15.75 9.21
N TYR A 20 36.97 15.81 8.07
CA TYR A 20 38.07 14.89 7.73
C TYR A 20 37.65 13.41 7.76
N GLU A 21 36.45 13.10 7.23
CA GLU A 21 35.91 11.74 7.17
C GLU A 21 36.88 10.76 6.50
N GLU A 22 37.48 11.15 5.38
CA GLU A 22 38.45 10.33 4.64
C GLU A 22 39.71 9.99 5.45
N GLU A 23 40.19 10.95 6.26
CA GLU A 23 41.35 10.70 7.14
C GLU A 23 40.98 9.71 8.24
N TYR A 24 39.79 9.83 8.80
CA TYR A 24 39.30 8.90 9.82
C TYR A 24 39.06 7.50 9.26
N ARG A 25 38.48 7.38 8.06
CA ARG A 25 38.36 6.13 7.31
C ARG A 25 39.73 5.49 7.10
N ALA A 26 40.72 6.26 6.64
CA ALA A 26 42.09 5.78 6.48
C ALA A 26 42.69 5.28 7.81
N GLN A 27 42.42 5.96 8.93
CA GLN A 27 42.88 5.49 10.25
C GLN A 27 42.24 4.16 10.65
N LEU A 28 40.93 4.00 10.47
CA LEU A 28 40.20 2.75 10.77
C LEU A 28 40.76 1.56 9.98
N LYS A 29 41.12 1.78 8.71
CA LYS A 29 41.69 0.77 7.83
C LYS A 29 43.02 0.18 8.31
N HIS A 30 43.84 0.99 8.98
CA HIS A 30 45.17 0.58 9.48
C HIS A 30 45.14 -0.07 10.86
N LEU A 31 43.97 -0.17 11.51
CA LEU A 31 43.84 -0.78 12.82
C LEU A 31 44.08 -2.30 12.78
N GLY A 32 44.87 -2.81 13.72
CA GLY A 32 45.00 -4.25 13.94
C GLY A 32 43.76 -4.86 14.59
N CYS A 33 43.60 -6.20 14.54
CA CYS A 33 42.39 -6.88 15.06
C CYS A 33 42.04 -6.51 16.51
N LYS A 34 43.04 -6.45 17.41
CA LYS A 34 42.81 -6.06 18.81
C LYS A 34 42.34 -4.61 18.95
N GLU A 35 42.80 -3.73 18.08
CA GLU A 35 42.45 -2.31 18.11
C GLU A 35 41.03 -2.10 17.56
N LYS A 36 40.66 -2.83 16.50
CA LYS A 36 39.29 -2.90 15.99
C LYS A 36 38.31 -3.35 17.07
N GLU A 37 38.65 -4.38 17.84
CA GLU A 37 37.81 -4.86 18.94
C GLU A 37 37.62 -3.83 20.06
N ILE A 38 38.67 -3.08 20.38
CA ILE A 38 38.57 -1.99 21.37
C ILE A 38 37.69 -0.85 20.85
N VAL A 39 37.76 -0.51 19.56
CA VAL A 39 36.88 0.49 18.95
C VAL A 39 35.43 0.01 18.92
N ARG A 40 35.19 -1.24 18.55
CA ARG A 40 33.88 -1.91 18.60
C ARG A 40 33.27 -1.79 20.00
N GLU A 41 33.96 -2.27 21.02
CA GLU A 41 33.52 -2.17 22.43
C GLU A 41 33.26 -0.74 22.88
N ALA A 42 34.07 0.21 22.41
CA ALA A 42 33.89 1.62 22.76
C ALA A 42 32.63 2.23 22.13
N PHE A 43 32.27 1.82 20.91
CA PHE A 43 31.03 2.24 20.25
C PHE A 43 29.81 1.62 20.93
N LEU A 44 29.85 0.31 21.23
CA LEU A 44 28.74 -0.41 21.89
C LEU A 44 28.33 0.19 23.24
N ARG A 45 29.28 0.80 23.97
CA ARG A 45 29.02 1.44 25.27
C ARG A 45 28.56 2.89 25.17
N HIS A 46 28.46 3.43 23.95
CA HIS A 46 28.07 4.82 23.75
C HIS A 46 26.57 4.91 23.46
N GLU A 47 25.94 5.95 23.99
CA GLU A 47 24.54 6.24 23.70
C GLU A 47 24.37 6.67 22.24
N TRP A 48 23.29 6.22 21.62
CA TRP A 48 22.94 6.61 20.26
C TRP A 48 22.61 8.10 20.19
N ASN A 49 23.13 8.77 19.16
CA ASN A 49 22.94 10.21 18.94
C ASN A 49 23.17 10.58 17.46
N VAL A 50 23.14 11.88 17.17
CA VAL A 50 23.05 12.43 15.81
C VAL A 50 24.19 12.00 14.86
N GLY A 51 25.41 11.74 15.35
CA GLY A 51 26.53 11.28 14.51
C GLY A 51 26.75 9.77 14.53
N SER A 52 25.97 9.02 15.31
CA SER A 52 26.15 7.58 15.53
C SER A 52 26.00 6.78 14.23
N ALA A 53 24.99 7.09 13.42
CA ALA A 53 24.76 6.37 12.17
C ALA A 53 25.91 6.52 11.18
N ARG A 54 26.40 7.74 10.97
CA ARG A 54 27.55 7.99 10.09
C ARG A 54 28.81 7.25 10.56
N VAL A 55 29.10 7.31 11.86
CA VAL A 55 30.24 6.56 12.42
C VAL A 55 30.03 5.06 12.26
N LEU A 56 28.82 4.55 12.51
CA LEU A 56 28.50 3.12 12.32
C LEU A 56 28.70 2.69 10.86
N ASN A 57 28.35 3.53 9.89
CA ASN A 57 28.59 3.25 8.47
C ASN A 57 30.09 3.11 8.17
N LEU A 58 30.92 4.01 8.71
CA LEU A 58 32.38 3.92 8.59
C LEU A 58 32.96 2.67 9.27
N LEU A 59 32.43 2.30 10.43
CA LEU A 59 32.82 1.07 11.13
C LEU A 59 32.41 -0.19 10.36
N GLN A 60 31.25 -0.15 9.69
CA GLN A 60 30.75 -1.25 8.88
C GLN A 60 31.60 -1.44 7.62
N ASP A 61 31.96 -0.35 6.94
CA ASP A 61 32.84 -0.38 5.75
C ASP A 61 34.21 -1.01 6.06
N GLU A 62 34.72 -0.82 7.27
CA GLU A 62 36.01 -1.36 7.71
C GLU A 62 35.90 -2.69 8.48
N HIS A 63 34.72 -3.33 8.43
CA HIS A 63 34.39 -4.61 9.07
C HIS A 63 34.69 -4.65 10.58
N ILE A 64 34.45 -3.53 11.29
CA ILE A 64 34.65 -3.41 12.74
C ILE A 64 33.37 -3.75 13.50
N LEU A 65 32.25 -3.14 13.09
CA LEU A 65 30.94 -3.35 13.67
C LEU A 65 29.88 -3.12 12.59
N THR A 66 29.01 -4.10 12.38
CA THR A 66 27.90 -3.99 11.42
C THR A 66 26.63 -3.45 12.07
N ALA A 67 25.71 -2.92 11.26
CA ALA A 67 24.40 -2.46 11.74
C ALA A 67 23.61 -3.58 12.44
N SER A 68 23.66 -4.80 11.89
CA SER A 68 22.98 -5.96 12.47
C SER A 68 23.55 -6.35 13.83
N GLU A 69 24.88 -6.38 13.97
CA GLU A 69 25.51 -6.69 15.25
C GLU A 69 25.20 -5.63 16.30
N TYR A 70 25.17 -4.36 15.90
CA TYR A 70 24.82 -3.27 16.80
C TYR A 70 23.38 -3.40 17.30
N ILE A 71 22.40 -3.45 16.40
CA ILE A 71 20.98 -3.55 16.76
C ILE A 71 20.70 -4.78 17.64
N LEU A 72 21.29 -5.93 17.32
CA LEU A 72 21.10 -7.16 18.09
C LEU A 72 21.80 -7.17 19.45
N SER A 73 22.71 -6.22 19.70
CA SER A 73 23.38 -6.06 21.00
C SER A 73 22.59 -5.19 21.98
N LEU A 74 21.51 -4.55 21.52
CA LEU A 74 20.70 -3.64 22.34
C LEU A 74 19.57 -4.40 23.03
N ASP A 75 19.37 -4.10 24.32
CA ASP A 75 18.29 -4.69 25.12
C ASP A 75 17.02 -3.82 25.14
N SER A 76 17.11 -2.55 24.76
CA SER A 76 16.00 -1.59 24.81
C SER A 76 15.26 -1.52 23.48
N THR A 77 13.99 -1.93 23.48
CA THR A 77 13.08 -1.84 22.32
C THR A 77 12.83 -0.40 21.90
N GLU A 78 12.74 0.53 22.86
CA GLU A 78 12.56 1.96 22.60
C GLU A 78 13.76 2.54 21.85
N LEU A 79 14.98 2.20 22.30
CA LEU A 79 16.21 2.64 21.65
C LEU A 79 16.34 2.03 20.25
N ILE A 80 16.00 0.74 20.09
CA ILE A 80 15.98 0.09 18.78
C ILE A 80 15.03 0.84 17.84
N GLN A 81 13.81 1.16 18.28
CA GLN A 81 12.85 1.87 17.44
C GLN A 81 13.32 3.29 17.09
N GLN A 82 13.95 4.01 18.02
CA GLN A 82 14.55 5.31 17.74
C GLN A 82 15.63 5.20 16.65
N ILE A 83 16.53 4.23 16.75
CA ILE A 83 17.56 4.00 15.74
C ILE A 83 16.91 3.65 14.40
N MET A 84 15.91 2.77 14.39
CA MET A 84 15.22 2.37 13.17
C MET A 84 14.52 3.54 12.48
N ASN A 85 13.98 4.50 13.24
CA ASN A 85 13.43 5.74 12.68
C ASN A 85 14.52 6.56 11.99
N ASP A 86 15.68 6.77 12.63
CA ASP A 86 16.80 7.49 12.02
C ASP A 86 17.27 6.82 10.72
N LEU A 87 17.31 5.48 10.70
CA LEU A 87 17.67 4.69 9.51
C LEU A 87 16.64 4.83 8.38
N LEU A 88 15.35 4.84 8.70
CA LEU A 88 14.26 5.02 7.74
C LEU A 88 14.20 6.44 7.19
N GLU A 89 14.64 7.45 7.96
CA GLU A 89 14.61 8.84 7.53
C GLU A 89 15.82 9.25 6.69
N THR A 90 17.02 8.78 7.07
CA THR A 90 18.26 9.37 6.56
C THR A 90 19.36 8.38 6.15
N GLU A 91 19.39 7.16 6.70
CA GLU A 91 20.57 6.28 6.62
C GLU A 91 20.29 4.95 5.90
N PHE A 92 19.93 5.06 4.61
CA PHE A 92 19.45 3.94 3.78
C PHE A 92 20.50 2.85 3.52
N THR A 93 21.80 3.15 3.61
CA THR A 93 22.87 2.16 3.44
C THR A 93 22.89 1.17 4.61
N LEU A 94 22.74 1.68 5.84
CA LEU A 94 22.64 0.86 7.04
C LEU A 94 21.32 0.08 7.07
N LEU A 95 20.21 0.72 6.69
CA LEU A 95 18.92 0.04 6.54
C LEU A 95 19.02 -1.13 5.55
N ALA A 96 19.67 -0.92 4.40
CA ALA A 96 19.87 -1.97 3.40
C ALA A 96 20.71 -3.13 3.96
N HIS A 97 21.68 -2.86 4.83
CA HIS A 97 22.43 -3.91 5.51
C HIS A 97 21.52 -4.75 6.43
N LEU A 98 20.63 -4.11 7.21
CA LEU A 98 19.69 -4.81 8.07
C LEU A 98 18.76 -5.73 7.27
N VAL A 99 18.19 -5.21 6.17
CA VAL A 99 17.34 -6.00 5.25
C VAL A 99 18.09 -7.22 4.73
N LYS A 100 19.32 -7.03 4.23
CA LYS A 100 20.16 -8.11 3.69
C LYS A 100 20.43 -9.22 4.69
N TYR A 101 20.56 -8.87 5.97
CA TYR A 101 20.88 -9.84 7.03
C TYR A 101 19.62 -10.48 7.64
N ALA A 102 18.52 -9.73 7.73
CA ALA A 102 17.25 -10.21 8.25
C ALA A 102 16.66 -11.38 7.45
N PHE A 103 17.00 -11.49 6.16
CA PHE A 103 16.46 -12.52 5.27
C PHE A 103 17.45 -13.63 4.92
N GLN A 104 18.49 -13.82 5.75
CA GLN A 104 19.41 -14.96 5.65
C GLN A 104 18.93 -16.13 6.50
N ASP A 105 19.22 -17.37 6.11
CA ASP A 105 18.90 -18.56 6.92
C ASP A 105 19.82 -18.71 8.15
N ASN A 106 19.64 -17.85 9.16
CA ASN A 106 20.32 -17.96 10.45
C ASN A 106 19.42 -17.53 11.62
N VAL A 107 19.76 -17.89 12.87
CA VAL A 107 18.89 -17.61 14.04
C VAL A 107 18.73 -16.11 14.29
N HIS A 108 19.78 -15.33 14.09
CA HIS A 108 19.80 -13.88 14.26
C HIS A 108 18.90 -13.14 13.25
N SER A 109 18.64 -13.76 12.10
CA SER A 109 17.74 -13.25 11.06
C SER A 109 16.31 -13.08 11.55
N GLN A 110 15.83 -13.98 12.42
CA GLN A 110 14.46 -13.94 12.95
C GLN A 110 14.25 -12.72 13.84
N SER A 111 15.20 -12.46 14.76
CA SER A 111 15.16 -11.29 15.62
C SER A 111 15.19 -9.99 14.81
N LEU A 112 16.08 -9.87 13.81
CA LEU A 112 16.10 -8.70 12.94
C LEU A 112 14.84 -8.56 12.08
N THR A 113 14.28 -9.67 11.59
CA THR A 113 13.02 -9.65 10.84
C THR A 113 11.90 -9.09 11.70
N THR A 114 11.79 -9.52 12.97
CA THR A 114 10.80 -8.99 13.90
C THR A 114 10.99 -7.50 14.14
N ILE A 115 12.23 -7.03 14.34
CA ILE A 115 12.54 -5.61 14.51
C ILE A 115 12.12 -4.81 13.28
N LEU A 116 12.54 -5.23 12.08
CA LEU A 116 12.18 -4.56 10.82
C LEU A 116 10.66 -4.50 10.63
N ARG A 117 9.95 -5.60 10.90
CA ARG A 117 8.50 -5.66 10.78
C ARG A 117 7.79 -4.71 11.72
N GLU A 118 8.25 -4.60 12.96
CA GLU A 118 7.67 -3.66 13.92
C GLU A 118 7.92 -2.21 13.47
N SER A 119 9.13 -1.89 13.04
CA SER A 119 9.47 -0.54 12.58
C SER A 119 8.70 -0.16 11.31
N PHE A 120 8.54 -1.09 10.36
CA PHE A 120 7.69 -0.86 9.18
C PHE A 120 6.22 -0.70 9.55
N ARG A 121 5.72 -1.48 10.52
CA ARG A 121 4.35 -1.33 11.01
C ARG A 121 4.11 0.04 11.63
N SER A 122 5.03 0.49 12.50
CA SER A 122 4.98 1.82 13.11
C SER A 122 4.99 2.90 12.03
N LEU A 123 5.94 2.83 11.09
CA LEU A 123 6.03 3.80 10.00
C LEU A 123 4.75 3.85 9.16
N VAL A 124 4.18 2.70 8.81
CA VAL A 124 2.93 2.67 8.04
C VAL A 124 1.78 3.26 8.85
N ALA A 125 1.68 3.01 10.16
CA ALA A 125 0.68 3.64 11.01
C ALA A 125 0.84 5.16 11.03
N ASP A 126 2.07 5.65 11.25
CA ASP A 126 2.38 7.08 11.29
C ASP A 126 2.10 7.77 9.94
N LEU A 127 2.38 7.09 8.81
CA LEU A 127 2.09 7.61 7.47
C LEU A 127 0.59 7.67 7.17
N LYS A 128 -0.22 6.77 7.74
CA LYS A 128 -1.68 6.81 7.59
C LYS A 128 -2.28 8.02 8.33
N GLU A 129 -1.72 8.38 9.48
CA GLU A 129 -2.14 9.56 10.26
C GLU A 129 -1.55 10.86 9.70
N ASN A 130 -0.26 10.86 9.34
CA ASN A 130 0.46 11.97 8.74
C ASN A 130 1.24 11.50 7.50
N PRO A 131 0.70 11.70 6.28
CA PRO A 131 1.30 11.24 5.03
C PRO A 131 2.72 11.76 4.72
N ASN A 132 3.23 12.73 5.49
CA ASN A 132 4.57 13.33 5.35
C ASN A 132 5.38 13.25 6.66
N VAL A 133 5.12 12.26 7.52
CA VAL A 133 5.80 12.12 8.82
C VAL A 133 7.32 11.97 8.69
N ILE A 134 7.79 11.28 7.65
CA ILE A 134 9.22 11.18 7.31
C ILE A 134 9.57 12.13 6.16
N PRO A 135 10.82 12.61 6.04
CA PRO A 135 11.19 13.63 5.06
C PRO A 135 11.34 13.09 3.63
N ARG A 136 11.48 11.76 3.44
CA ARG A 136 11.80 11.13 2.15
C ARG A 136 11.15 9.75 2.02
N ASN A 137 10.84 9.35 0.79
CA ASN A 137 10.42 7.98 0.51
C ASN A 137 11.62 7.02 0.62
N TYR A 138 11.71 6.32 1.74
CA TYR A 138 12.81 5.42 2.03
C TYR A 138 12.86 4.21 1.08
N LEU A 139 11.73 3.70 0.58
CA LEU A 139 11.71 2.58 -0.37
C LEU A 139 12.42 2.97 -1.67
N HIS A 140 12.13 4.17 -2.15
CA HIS A 140 12.78 4.72 -3.33
C HIS A 140 14.29 4.89 -3.10
N ALA A 141 14.69 5.43 -1.94
CA ALA A 141 16.10 5.66 -1.63
C ALA A 141 16.88 4.35 -1.40
N ALA A 142 16.30 3.38 -0.70
CA ALA A 142 16.91 2.08 -0.41
C ALA A 142 17.10 1.21 -1.67
N LYS A 143 16.31 1.44 -2.73
CA LYS A 143 16.42 0.73 -4.02
C LYS A 143 17.83 0.72 -4.59
N ALA A 144 18.61 1.78 -4.40
CA ALA A 144 20.00 1.87 -4.88
C ALA A 144 20.96 0.91 -4.15
N HIS A 145 20.57 0.42 -2.97
CA HIS A 145 21.43 -0.37 -2.08
C HIS A 145 20.99 -1.83 -1.95
N LEU A 146 19.84 -2.22 -2.51
CA LEU A 146 19.22 -3.52 -2.36
C LEU A 146 19.22 -4.32 -3.68
N ARG A 147 19.29 -5.65 -3.57
CA ARG A 147 19.06 -6.55 -4.70
C ARG A 147 17.56 -6.64 -5.01
N PRO A 148 17.16 -6.99 -6.25
CA PRO A 148 15.74 -7.10 -6.63
C PRO A 148 14.92 -7.98 -5.69
N ALA A 149 15.44 -9.16 -5.30
CA ALA A 149 14.76 -10.06 -4.38
C ALA A 149 14.54 -9.45 -2.98
N GLU A 150 15.54 -8.71 -2.46
CA GLU A 150 15.42 -8.04 -1.15
C GLU A 150 14.39 -6.91 -1.20
N LEU A 151 14.40 -6.14 -2.28
CA LEU A 151 13.42 -5.07 -2.50
C LEU A 151 11.99 -5.64 -2.61
N GLU A 152 11.82 -6.73 -3.35
CA GLU A 152 10.53 -7.43 -3.48
C GLU A 152 9.98 -7.88 -2.12
N MET A 153 10.84 -8.40 -1.24
CA MET A 153 10.45 -8.76 0.12
C MET A 153 9.93 -7.57 0.93
N ILE A 154 10.64 -6.43 0.90
CA ILE A 154 10.18 -5.22 1.61
C ILE A 154 8.86 -4.72 1.02
N LYS A 155 8.72 -4.71 -0.31
CA LYS A 155 7.48 -4.32 -0.98
C LYS A 155 6.31 -5.22 -0.57
N ASN A 156 6.54 -6.54 -0.49
CA ASN A 156 5.53 -7.50 -0.04
C ASN A 156 5.11 -7.25 1.40
N GLU A 157 6.06 -6.97 2.29
CA GLU A 157 5.77 -6.63 3.69
C GLU A 157 4.95 -5.33 3.78
N HIS A 158 5.26 -4.31 2.98
CA HIS A 158 4.50 -3.05 2.97
C HIS A 158 3.10 -3.20 2.37
N LEU A 159 2.96 -4.00 1.30
CA LEU A 159 1.65 -4.35 0.76
C LEU A 159 0.81 -5.05 1.83
N GLN A 160 1.38 -6.00 2.57
CA GLN A 160 0.71 -6.65 3.69
C GLN A 160 0.34 -5.66 4.79
N LEU A 161 1.22 -4.75 5.20
CA LEU A 161 0.93 -3.77 6.25
C LEU A 161 -0.16 -2.76 5.86
N LEU A 162 -0.16 -2.28 4.61
CA LEU A 162 -1.18 -1.35 4.13
C LEU A 162 -2.55 -2.02 4.07
N LEU A 163 -2.59 -3.25 3.56
CA LEU A 163 -3.83 -3.93 3.23
C LEU A 163 -4.37 -4.80 4.38
N LEU A 164 -3.54 -5.40 5.23
CA LEU A 164 -3.97 -6.24 6.36
C LEU A 164 -3.94 -5.50 7.71
N GLY A 165 -3.70 -4.18 7.68
CA GLY A 165 -3.68 -3.34 8.88
C GLY A 165 -5.00 -3.33 9.66
N GLN A 166 -4.97 -2.78 10.87
CA GLN A 166 -6.09 -2.85 11.85
C GLN A 166 -7.41 -2.20 11.39
N GLU A 167 -7.37 -1.32 10.39
CA GLU A 167 -8.55 -0.71 9.77
C GLU A 167 -9.14 -1.61 8.68
N GLN A 168 -9.82 -2.68 9.10
CA GLN A 168 -10.68 -3.42 8.18
C GLN A 168 -11.94 -2.61 7.93
N SER A 169 -12.07 -2.04 6.73
CA SER A 169 -13.33 -1.48 6.26
C SER A 169 -14.25 -2.64 5.88
N ASP A 170 -15.43 -2.70 6.50
CA ASP A 170 -16.49 -3.60 6.07
C ASP A 170 -16.77 -3.37 4.57
N PRO A 171 -16.75 -4.41 3.71
CA PRO A 171 -17.18 -4.32 2.32
C PRO A 171 -18.52 -3.61 2.12
N GLU A 172 -19.42 -3.68 3.10
CA GLU A 172 -20.71 -2.99 3.07
C GLU A 172 -20.56 -1.45 3.15
N ILE A 173 -19.57 -0.96 3.89
CA ILE A 173 -19.28 0.48 4.04
C ILE A 173 -18.51 1.01 2.83
N ALA A 174 -17.68 0.17 2.21
CA ALA A 174 -16.76 0.59 1.16
C ALA A 174 -17.45 1.17 -0.09
N ILE A 175 -18.63 0.65 -0.47
CA ILE A 175 -19.42 1.17 -1.60
C ILE A 175 -19.80 2.63 -1.35
N GLY A 176 -20.33 2.94 -0.17
CA GLY A 176 -20.75 4.29 0.18
C GLY A 176 -19.62 5.27 0.46
N CYS A 177 -18.43 4.77 0.86
CA CYS A 177 -17.27 5.60 1.18
C CYS A 177 -16.32 5.83 -0.01
N GLN A 178 -16.51 5.16 -1.16
CA GLN A 178 -15.54 5.19 -2.26
C GLN A 178 -15.19 6.61 -2.72
N GLN A 179 -16.18 7.50 -2.85
CA GLN A 179 -15.94 8.87 -3.31
C GLN A 179 -15.12 9.68 -2.29
N ILE A 180 -15.43 9.54 -0.99
CA ILE A 180 -14.70 10.19 0.10
C ILE A 180 -13.24 9.74 0.09
N TRP A 181 -13.01 8.43 0.01
CA TRP A 181 -11.64 7.88 -0.05
C TRP A 181 -10.87 8.37 -1.27
N ARG A 182 -11.53 8.51 -2.43
CA ARG A 182 -10.90 9.06 -3.63
C ARG A 182 -10.48 10.52 -3.43
N GLU A 183 -11.29 11.33 -2.77
CA GLU A 183 -10.95 12.72 -2.43
C GLU A 183 -9.79 12.81 -1.45
N GLU A 184 -9.79 11.98 -0.40
CA GLU A 184 -8.67 11.84 0.53
C GLU A 184 -7.36 11.47 -0.20
N MET A 185 -7.42 10.52 -1.14
CA MET A 185 -6.24 10.13 -1.93
C MET A 185 -5.72 11.29 -2.79
N ARG A 186 -6.61 12.01 -3.47
CA ARG A 186 -6.22 13.17 -4.29
C ARG A 186 -5.58 14.27 -3.42
N ALA A 187 -6.08 14.48 -2.20
CA ALA A 187 -5.47 15.42 -1.26
C ALA A 187 -4.05 14.98 -0.83
N ALA A 188 -3.79 13.67 -0.81
CA ALA A 188 -2.51 13.07 -0.46
C ALA A 188 -1.59 12.78 -1.67
N ASP A 189 -1.92 13.19 -2.89
CA ASP A 189 -1.21 12.78 -4.12
C ASP A 189 0.29 13.14 -4.11
N ALA A 190 0.65 14.29 -3.54
CA ALA A 190 2.04 14.74 -3.42
C ALA A 190 2.75 14.28 -2.12
N SER A 191 2.13 13.37 -1.35
CA SER A 191 2.67 12.94 -0.06
C SER A 191 3.72 11.84 -0.16
N ILE A 192 4.49 11.65 0.91
CA ILE A 192 5.43 10.52 1.02
C ILE A 192 4.69 9.18 1.01
N LEU A 193 3.51 9.08 1.63
CA LEU A 193 2.67 7.88 1.54
C LEU A 193 2.30 7.56 0.08
N CYS A 194 1.90 8.55 -0.73
CA CYS A 194 1.63 8.33 -2.15
C CYS A 194 2.91 7.87 -2.89
N GLY A 195 4.06 8.51 -2.63
CA GLY A 195 5.33 8.07 -3.17
C GLY A 195 5.68 6.62 -2.81
N LEU A 196 5.37 6.19 -1.59
CA LEU A 196 5.54 4.80 -1.15
C LEU A 196 4.62 3.87 -1.96
N ILE A 197 3.33 4.21 -2.09
CA ILE A 197 2.34 3.46 -2.89
C ILE A 197 2.81 3.31 -4.35
N VAL A 198 3.38 4.36 -4.96
CA VAL A 198 3.95 4.31 -6.32
C VAL A 198 5.03 3.23 -6.44
N GLU A 199 5.93 3.11 -5.46
CA GLU A 199 6.99 2.09 -5.47
C GLU A 199 6.42 0.66 -5.32
N LEU A 200 5.33 0.51 -4.57
CA LEU A 200 4.66 -0.79 -4.36
C LEU A 200 3.96 -1.30 -5.62
N VAL A 201 3.32 -0.41 -6.39
CA VAL A 201 2.58 -0.79 -7.61
C VAL A 201 3.40 -0.68 -8.90
N HIS A 202 4.70 -0.39 -8.77
CA HIS A 202 5.60 -0.30 -9.91
C HIS A 202 5.56 -1.58 -10.76
N GLU A 203 5.54 -2.74 -10.11
CA GLU A 203 5.36 -4.05 -10.74
C GLU A 203 3.87 -4.44 -10.75
N LYS A 204 3.15 -3.90 -11.73
CA LYS A 204 1.70 -4.00 -11.87
C LYS A 204 1.16 -5.44 -11.82
N ALA A 205 1.82 -6.36 -12.51
CA ALA A 205 1.42 -7.77 -12.55
C ALA A 205 1.54 -8.43 -11.17
N HIS A 206 2.58 -8.08 -10.40
CA HIS A 206 2.79 -8.59 -9.06
C HIS A 206 1.69 -8.13 -8.10
N TYR A 207 1.39 -6.83 -8.08
CA TYR A 207 0.29 -6.30 -7.26
C TYR A 207 -1.06 -6.96 -7.58
N ILE A 208 -1.40 -7.09 -8.87
CA ILE A 208 -2.64 -7.77 -9.28
C ILE A 208 -2.65 -9.24 -8.84
N GLY A 209 -1.52 -9.94 -8.95
CA GLY A 209 -1.38 -11.32 -8.48
C GLY A 209 -1.61 -11.45 -6.97
N VAL A 210 -1.03 -10.55 -6.16
CA VAL A 210 -1.25 -10.51 -4.71
C VAL A 210 -2.72 -10.24 -4.38
N LEU A 211 -3.35 -9.27 -5.06
CA LEU A 211 -4.75 -8.94 -4.84
C LEU A 211 -5.68 -10.11 -5.23
N GLN A 212 -5.40 -10.78 -6.35
CA GLN A 212 -6.14 -11.98 -6.77
C GLN A 212 -6.02 -13.12 -5.75
N ASP A 213 -4.80 -13.42 -5.28
CA ASP A 213 -4.57 -14.47 -4.30
C ASP A 213 -5.39 -14.25 -3.01
N TRP A 214 -5.50 -13.01 -2.55
CA TRP A 214 -6.28 -12.69 -1.36
C TRP A 214 -7.79 -12.74 -1.58
N ILE A 215 -8.26 -12.31 -2.76
CA ILE A 215 -9.67 -12.43 -3.13
C ILE A 215 -10.07 -13.90 -3.23
N ASP A 216 -9.22 -14.73 -3.83
CA ASP A 216 -9.48 -16.17 -3.97
C ASP A 216 -9.44 -16.89 -2.62
N LYS A 217 -8.52 -16.51 -1.72
CA LYS A 217 -8.46 -16.99 -0.33
C LYS A 217 -9.53 -16.39 0.58
N SER A 218 -10.33 -15.45 0.09
CA SER A 218 -11.34 -14.72 0.88
C SER A 218 -10.74 -14.07 2.14
N CYS A 219 -9.50 -13.59 2.04
CA CYS A 219 -8.84 -12.87 3.12
C CYS A 219 -9.46 -11.48 3.25
N ALA A 220 -9.71 -11.03 4.48
CA ALA A 220 -10.11 -9.66 4.73
C ALA A 220 -8.92 -8.71 4.50
N PHE A 221 -9.13 -7.65 3.74
CA PHE A 221 -8.15 -6.60 3.50
C PHE A 221 -8.80 -5.22 3.42
N SER A 222 -8.02 -4.17 3.64
CA SER A 222 -8.46 -2.78 3.62
C SER A 222 -8.77 -2.34 2.20
N LEU A 223 -10.06 -2.18 1.92
CA LEU A 223 -10.57 -1.73 0.63
C LEU A 223 -10.12 -0.31 0.29
N LYS A 224 -10.01 0.57 1.29
CA LYS A 224 -9.48 1.93 1.12
C LYS A 224 -8.08 1.90 0.49
N TYR A 225 -7.13 1.20 1.10
CA TYR A 225 -5.76 1.13 0.57
C TYR A 225 -5.65 0.29 -0.70
N ALA A 226 -6.49 -0.74 -0.88
CA ALA A 226 -6.59 -1.46 -2.16
C ALA A 226 -7.00 -0.52 -3.30
N LEU A 227 -7.98 0.36 -3.06
CA LEU A 227 -8.39 1.38 -4.03
C LEU A 227 -7.31 2.43 -4.26
N TYR A 228 -6.55 2.83 -3.24
CA TYR A 228 -5.44 3.78 -3.40
C TYR A 228 -4.32 3.20 -4.27
N LEU A 229 -3.92 1.96 -3.99
CA LEU A 229 -2.94 1.24 -4.80
C LEU A 229 -3.44 1.09 -6.24
N LEU A 230 -4.71 0.70 -6.44
CA LEU A 230 -5.31 0.58 -7.77
C LEU A 230 -5.38 1.94 -8.50
N HIS A 231 -5.71 3.02 -7.79
CA HIS A 231 -5.75 4.37 -8.33
C HIS A 231 -4.36 4.76 -8.87
N VAL A 232 -3.34 4.71 -8.01
CA VAL A 232 -1.96 5.05 -8.40
C VAL A 232 -1.49 4.17 -9.54
N MET A 233 -1.76 2.86 -9.49
CA MET A 233 -1.46 1.94 -10.58
C MET A 233 -2.07 2.44 -11.90
N CYS A 234 -3.36 2.79 -11.92
CA CYS A 234 -4.07 3.27 -13.13
C CYS A 234 -3.52 4.58 -13.69
N THR A 235 -3.01 5.49 -12.85
CA THR A 235 -2.36 6.73 -13.30
C THR A 235 -1.03 6.46 -14.03
N ALA A 236 -0.35 5.36 -13.68
CA ALA A 236 0.96 5.00 -14.22
C ALA A 236 0.90 3.86 -15.26
N VAL A 237 -0.30 3.40 -15.66
CA VAL A 237 -0.50 2.34 -16.66
C VAL A 237 -0.13 2.84 -18.05
N GLN A 238 0.68 2.05 -18.75
CA GLN A 238 0.94 2.24 -20.18
C GLN A 238 -0.01 1.37 -21.02
N ASN A 239 -0.20 1.72 -22.30
CA ASN A 239 -1.13 1.03 -23.20
C ASN A 239 -0.96 -0.51 -23.24
N ALA A 240 0.29 -0.99 -23.12
CA ALA A 240 0.60 -2.43 -23.13
C ALA A 240 0.06 -3.18 -21.89
N GLU A 241 -0.16 -2.47 -20.78
CA GLU A 241 -0.56 -3.01 -19.49
C GLU A 241 -2.07 -2.89 -19.23
N GLU A 242 -2.82 -2.16 -20.07
CA GLU A 242 -4.28 -2.04 -19.95
C GLU A 242 -4.99 -3.40 -19.94
N ARG A 243 -4.45 -4.35 -20.71
CA ARG A 243 -5.01 -5.69 -20.81
C ARG A 243 -5.02 -6.41 -19.47
N LEU A 244 -3.99 -6.20 -18.64
CA LEU A 244 -3.90 -6.80 -17.31
C LEU A 244 -5.10 -6.40 -16.44
N LEU A 245 -5.43 -5.11 -16.39
CA LEU A 245 -6.55 -4.58 -15.61
C LEU A 245 -7.91 -4.99 -16.20
N LYS A 246 -8.04 -4.97 -17.54
CA LYS A 246 -9.24 -5.47 -18.24
C LYS A 246 -9.51 -6.94 -17.89
N ASP A 247 -8.46 -7.77 -17.94
CA ASP A 247 -8.57 -9.21 -17.68
C ASP A 247 -8.82 -9.48 -16.18
N PHE A 248 -8.24 -8.68 -15.28
CA PHE A 248 -8.54 -8.72 -13.84
C PHE A 248 -10.02 -8.46 -13.54
N VAL A 249 -10.60 -7.36 -14.05
CA VAL A 249 -12.02 -7.04 -13.82
C VAL A 249 -12.95 -8.06 -14.48
N LYS A 250 -12.62 -8.54 -15.68
CA LYS A 250 -13.38 -9.62 -16.34
C LYS A 250 -13.33 -10.91 -15.52
N GLY A 251 -12.18 -11.23 -14.93
CA GLY A 251 -12.00 -12.36 -14.03
C GLY A 251 -12.91 -12.25 -12.79
N LEU A 252 -12.95 -11.07 -12.16
CA LEU A 252 -13.85 -10.81 -11.04
C LEU A 252 -15.32 -10.94 -11.43
N PHE A 253 -15.73 -10.44 -12.59
CA PHE A 253 -17.10 -10.62 -13.06
C PHE A 253 -17.47 -12.09 -13.24
N ARG A 254 -16.59 -12.90 -13.85
CA ARG A 254 -16.80 -14.36 -13.94
C ARG A 254 -16.91 -14.99 -12.55
N ALA A 255 -16.06 -14.59 -11.62
CA ALA A 255 -16.13 -15.09 -10.25
C ALA A 255 -17.45 -14.72 -9.54
N VAL A 256 -18.02 -13.54 -9.78
CA VAL A 256 -19.37 -13.17 -9.31
C VAL A 256 -20.42 -14.09 -9.89
N VAL A 257 -20.39 -14.29 -11.20
CA VAL A 257 -21.35 -15.14 -11.94
C VAL A 257 -21.31 -16.59 -11.45
N ASP A 258 -20.10 -17.13 -11.27
CA ASP A 258 -19.86 -18.52 -10.89
C ASP A 258 -20.23 -18.79 -9.43
N THR A 259 -19.91 -17.86 -8.52
CA THR A 259 -20.07 -18.08 -7.07
C THR A 259 -21.33 -17.47 -6.47
N GLY A 260 -21.87 -16.41 -7.08
CA GLY A 260 -23.01 -15.67 -6.53
C GLY A 260 -22.73 -14.94 -5.21
N LEU A 261 -21.46 -14.63 -4.91
CA LEU A 261 -21.09 -13.98 -3.65
C LEU A 261 -21.19 -12.44 -3.72
N MET A 262 -21.87 -11.84 -2.73
CA MET A 262 -22.01 -10.38 -2.61
C MET A 262 -20.64 -9.68 -2.48
N SER A 263 -19.73 -10.23 -1.69
CA SER A 263 -18.38 -9.67 -1.50
C SER A 263 -17.63 -9.52 -2.83
N LYS A 264 -17.77 -10.49 -3.74
CA LYS A 264 -17.16 -10.40 -5.07
C LYS A 264 -17.84 -9.35 -5.95
N LEU A 265 -19.16 -9.17 -5.82
CA LEU A 265 -19.88 -8.11 -6.56
C LEU A 265 -19.45 -6.72 -6.07
N GLN A 266 -19.32 -6.53 -4.76
CA GLN A 266 -18.82 -5.30 -4.16
C GLN A 266 -17.42 -4.97 -4.71
N LEU A 267 -16.48 -5.93 -4.66
CA LEU A 267 -15.14 -5.76 -5.22
C LEU A 267 -15.16 -5.43 -6.72
N LEU A 268 -15.98 -6.13 -7.50
CA LEU A 268 -16.13 -5.86 -8.93
C LEU A 268 -16.54 -4.41 -9.20
N LEU A 269 -17.56 -3.92 -8.50
CA LEU A 269 -18.08 -2.57 -8.69
C LEU A 269 -17.07 -1.52 -8.21
N LEU A 270 -16.46 -1.71 -7.03
CA LEU A 270 -15.45 -0.81 -6.48
C LEU A 270 -14.27 -0.65 -7.44
N PHE A 271 -13.67 -1.75 -7.88
CA PHE A 271 -12.50 -1.70 -8.76
C PHE A 271 -12.84 -1.21 -10.17
N ALA A 272 -13.98 -1.62 -10.74
CA ALA A 272 -14.39 -1.12 -12.05
C ALA A 272 -14.63 0.40 -12.04
N ARG A 273 -15.30 0.91 -10.99
CA ARG A 273 -15.50 2.36 -10.81
C ARG A 273 -14.18 3.09 -10.68
N GLU A 274 -13.26 2.58 -9.87
CA GLU A 274 -11.98 3.24 -9.65
C GLU A 274 -11.16 3.30 -10.93
N ILE A 275 -11.04 2.19 -11.67
CA ILE A 275 -10.33 2.16 -12.95
C ILE A 275 -10.95 3.15 -13.94
N CYS A 276 -12.28 3.16 -14.07
CA CYS A 276 -12.99 4.05 -14.99
C CYS A 276 -12.86 5.53 -14.60
N ALA A 277 -12.84 5.84 -13.31
CA ALA A 277 -12.71 7.20 -12.80
C ALA A 277 -11.29 7.75 -12.95
N THR A 278 -10.28 6.88 -12.77
CA THR A 278 -8.87 7.29 -12.78
C THR A 278 -8.31 7.37 -14.20
N ASN A 279 -8.62 6.38 -15.05
CA ASN A 279 -8.07 6.35 -16.41
C ASN A 279 -9.06 5.71 -17.40
N GLY A 280 -9.86 6.57 -18.03
CA GLY A 280 -10.84 6.18 -19.04
C GLY A 280 -10.27 5.52 -20.30
N ALA A 281 -8.96 5.62 -20.57
CA ALA A 281 -8.34 4.90 -21.69
C ALA A 281 -8.35 3.38 -21.48
N ILE A 282 -8.33 2.93 -20.22
CA ILE A 282 -8.34 1.52 -19.86
C ILE A 282 -9.70 0.92 -20.19
N MET A 283 -10.78 1.32 -19.52
CA MET A 283 -12.09 0.65 -19.66
C MET A 283 -13.23 1.55 -20.15
N GLY A 284 -12.92 2.78 -20.56
CA GLY A 284 -13.93 3.80 -20.87
C GLY A 284 -14.52 4.41 -19.60
N THR A 285 -15.67 5.07 -19.75
CA THR A 285 -16.44 5.58 -18.61
C THR A 285 -17.13 4.43 -17.88
N TYR A 286 -17.47 4.64 -16.61
CA TYR A 286 -18.22 3.65 -15.84
C TYR A 286 -19.55 3.27 -16.52
N SER A 287 -20.22 4.22 -17.16
CA SER A 287 -21.43 3.99 -17.97
C SER A 287 -21.18 3.03 -19.13
N ALA A 288 -20.08 3.22 -19.88
CA ALA A 288 -19.71 2.35 -20.98
C ALA A 288 -19.36 0.94 -20.49
N TRP A 289 -18.56 0.84 -19.43
CA TRP A 289 -18.22 -0.44 -18.82
C TRP A 289 -19.45 -1.18 -18.29
N TYR A 290 -20.35 -0.48 -17.59
CA TYR A 290 -21.57 -1.05 -17.02
C TYR A 290 -22.50 -1.56 -18.12
N LYS A 291 -22.65 -0.82 -19.23
CA LYS A 291 -23.40 -1.28 -20.40
C LYS A 291 -22.83 -2.57 -20.98
N GLN A 292 -21.52 -2.63 -21.22
CA GLN A 292 -20.87 -3.79 -21.82
C GLN A 292 -20.86 -5.01 -20.89
N THR A 293 -20.71 -4.79 -19.58
CA THR A 293 -20.54 -5.89 -18.62
C THR A 293 -21.87 -6.35 -18.04
N ILE A 294 -22.70 -5.43 -17.54
CA ILE A 294 -23.98 -5.73 -16.89
C ILE A 294 -25.15 -5.61 -17.89
N GLY A 295 -25.16 -4.55 -18.69
CA GLY A 295 -26.23 -4.30 -19.67
C GLY A 295 -26.36 -5.40 -20.74
N GLU A 296 -25.24 -5.99 -21.12
CA GLU A 296 -25.13 -7.02 -22.14
C GLU A 296 -24.82 -8.42 -21.55
N MET A 297 -24.93 -8.60 -20.22
CA MET A 297 -24.52 -9.85 -19.57
C MET A 297 -25.28 -11.09 -20.06
N ARG A 298 -26.51 -10.95 -20.56
CA ARG A 298 -27.29 -12.09 -21.10
C ARG A 298 -26.59 -12.87 -22.22
N TYR A 299 -25.64 -12.25 -22.91
CA TYR A 299 -24.91 -12.89 -24.00
C TYR A 299 -23.77 -13.78 -23.50
N VAL A 300 -23.39 -13.65 -22.23
CA VAL A 300 -22.25 -14.36 -21.63
C VAL A 300 -22.62 -15.21 -20.41
N VAL A 301 -23.79 -15.00 -19.80
CA VAL A 301 -24.26 -15.77 -18.62
C VAL A 301 -25.52 -16.57 -18.91
N LYS A 302 -25.72 -17.68 -18.19
CA LYS A 302 -26.93 -18.49 -18.22
C LYS A 302 -28.09 -17.80 -17.49
N ARG A 303 -29.31 -18.32 -17.67
CA ARG A 303 -30.51 -17.77 -17.04
C ARG A 303 -30.41 -17.67 -15.51
N ASP A 304 -29.98 -18.72 -14.84
CA ASP A 304 -29.92 -18.72 -13.36
C ASP A 304 -28.81 -17.82 -12.83
N GLU A 305 -27.69 -17.74 -13.56
CA GLU A 305 -26.60 -16.81 -13.30
C GLU A 305 -27.05 -15.35 -13.45
N PHE A 306 -27.83 -15.05 -14.50
CA PHE A 306 -28.44 -13.74 -14.70
C PHE A 306 -29.34 -13.36 -13.51
N ILE A 307 -30.23 -14.26 -13.10
CA ILE A 307 -31.16 -14.04 -11.98
C ILE A 307 -30.38 -13.74 -10.69
N ARG A 308 -29.43 -14.61 -10.31
CA ARG A 308 -28.60 -14.40 -9.12
C ARG A 308 -27.84 -13.07 -9.17
N THR A 309 -27.26 -12.72 -10.32
CA THR A 309 -26.54 -11.44 -10.48
C THR A 309 -27.47 -10.24 -10.28
N MET A 310 -28.70 -10.30 -10.80
CA MET A 310 -29.72 -9.25 -10.60
C MET A 310 -30.18 -9.15 -9.14
N GLU A 311 -30.32 -10.28 -8.45
CA GLU A 311 -30.66 -10.32 -7.01
C GLU A 311 -29.55 -9.70 -6.17
N LEU A 312 -28.29 -10.00 -6.47
CA LEU A 312 -27.14 -9.35 -5.81
C LEU A 312 -27.10 -7.84 -6.08
N LEU A 313 -27.28 -7.41 -7.32
CA LEU A 313 -27.34 -5.98 -7.66
C LEU A 313 -28.48 -5.27 -6.89
N THR A 314 -29.63 -5.93 -6.75
CA THR A 314 -30.76 -5.41 -5.98
C THR A 314 -30.45 -5.31 -4.50
N ALA A 315 -29.83 -6.34 -3.91
CA ALA A 315 -29.48 -6.38 -2.50
C ALA A 315 -28.35 -5.39 -2.13
N LEU A 316 -27.52 -4.98 -3.10
CA LEU A 316 -26.47 -3.97 -2.90
C LEU A 316 -27.03 -2.54 -2.81
N LEU A 317 -28.16 -2.23 -3.44
CA LEU A 317 -28.66 -0.85 -3.58
C LEU A 317 -28.75 -0.03 -2.28
N PRO A 318 -29.15 -0.59 -1.12
CA PRO A 318 -29.19 0.18 0.13
C PRO A 318 -27.83 0.75 0.57
N LEU A 319 -26.73 0.14 0.11
CA LEU A 319 -25.36 0.56 0.42
C LEU A 319 -24.85 1.65 -0.53
N GLU A 320 -25.56 1.91 -1.62
CA GLU A 320 -25.15 2.85 -2.65
C GLU A 320 -25.58 4.27 -2.30
N THR A 321 -24.60 5.14 -2.15
CA THR A 321 -24.78 6.57 -1.85
C THR A 321 -24.33 7.48 -2.99
N ASP A 322 -23.60 6.95 -4.00
CA ASP A 322 -23.13 7.72 -5.13
C ASP A 322 -24.26 7.91 -6.17
N LEU A 323 -24.76 9.15 -6.26
CA LEU A 323 -25.78 9.53 -7.22
C LEU A 323 -25.35 9.32 -8.67
N GLU A 324 -24.08 9.50 -9.03
CA GLU A 324 -23.61 9.28 -10.40
C GLU A 324 -23.68 7.79 -10.75
N ALA A 325 -23.21 6.93 -9.85
CA ALA A 325 -23.27 5.48 -10.02
C ALA A 325 -24.73 4.99 -10.10
N LEU A 326 -25.61 5.46 -9.21
CA LEU A 326 -27.04 5.13 -9.24
C LEU A 326 -27.71 5.58 -10.53
N ASN A 327 -27.38 6.76 -11.05
CA ASN A 327 -27.91 7.25 -12.32
C ASN A 327 -27.48 6.35 -13.49
N VAL A 328 -26.26 5.84 -13.49
CA VAL A 328 -25.81 4.82 -14.46
C VAL A 328 -26.63 3.54 -14.32
N HIS A 329 -26.78 3.04 -13.09
CA HIS A 329 -27.54 1.83 -12.77
C HIS A 329 -29.01 1.96 -13.16
N ALA A 330 -29.62 3.14 -13.04
CA ALA A 330 -31.01 3.40 -13.39
C ALA A 330 -31.21 3.63 -14.90
N SER A 331 -30.27 4.26 -15.61
CA SER A 331 -30.43 4.68 -17.01
C SER A 331 -30.04 3.61 -18.04
N ILE A 332 -29.00 2.81 -17.78
CA ILE A 332 -28.45 1.88 -18.79
C ILE A 332 -29.34 0.65 -19.00
N ALA A 333 -29.83 0.43 -20.22
CA ALA A 333 -30.66 -0.73 -20.52
C ALA A 333 -29.93 -2.06 -20.21
N ILE A 334 -30.63 -2.97 -19.50
CA ILE A 334 -30.15 -4.33 -19.24
C ILE A 334 -30.96 -5.30 -20.09
N SER A 335 -30.28 -5.98 -20.99
CA SER A 335 -30.89 -6.98 -21.85
C SER A 335 -31.15 -8.25 -21.05
N ALA A 336 -32.42 -8.61 -20.86
CA ALA A 336 -32.79 -9.82 -20.11
C ALA A 336 -32.94 -11.06 -21.02
N PRO A 337 -32.68 -12.27 -20.51
CA PRO A 337 -33.21 -13.51 -21.06
C PRO A 337 -34.75 -13.56 -21.05
N ALA A 338 -35.34 -14.47 -21.81
CA ALA A 338 -36.78 -14.67 -21.82
C ALA A 338 -37.30 -14.97 -20.39
N LYS A 339 -38.40 -14.30 -20.00
CA LYS A 339 -39.04 -14.42 -18.67
C LYS A 339 -38.20 -13.91 -17.50
N CYS A 340 -37.19 -13.07 -17.73
CA CYS A 340 -36.37 -12.44 -16.68
C CYS A 340 -36.51 -10.91 -16.61
N ASN A 341 -37.42 -10.32 -17.38
CA ASN A 341 -37.61 -8.85 -17.41
C ASN A 341 -38.05 -8.28 -16.06
N ASP A 342 -38.82 -9.03 -15.28
CA ASP A 342 -39.34 -8.54 -13.99
C ASP A 342 -38.22 -8.23 -13.00
N TYR A 343 -37.13 -9.01 -13.00
CA TYR A 343 -35.94 -8.75 -12.18
C TYR A 343 -35.27 -7.43 -12.56
N VAL A 344 -35.16 -7.15 -13.86
CA VAL A 344 -34.60 -5.88 -14.36
C VAL A 344 -35.50 -4.71 -13.99
N LEU A 345 -36.82 -4.84 -14.19
CA LEU A 345 -37.78 -3.78 -13.86
C LEU A 345 -37.77 -3.46 -12.37
N ASN A 346 -37.79 -4.47 -11.51
CA ASN A 346 -37.72 -4.32 -10.06
C ASN A 346 -36.43 -3.59 -9.63
N TYR A 347 -35.27 -4.08 -10.09
CA TYR A 347 -33.98 -3.44 -9.81
C TYR A 347 -33.96 -1.96 -10.25
N LYS A 348 -34.45 -1.67 -11.46
CA LYS A 348 -34.51 -0.30 -12.00
C LYS A 348 -35.44 0.62 -11.22
N GLN A 349 -36.57 0.11 -10.74
CA GLN A 349 -37.49 0.86 -9.89
C GLN A 349 -36.84 1.19 -8.55
N LEU A 350 -36.14 0.22 -7.94
CA LEU A 350 -35.41 0.43 -6.68
C LEU A 350 -34.25 1.41 -6.84
N CYS A 351 -33.52 1.38 -7.96
CA CYS A 351 -32.52 2.42 -8.26
C CYS A 351 -33.14 3.83 -8.25
N ARG A 352 -34.28 4.02 -8.91
CA ARG A 352 -34.97 5.31 -8.95
C ARG A 352 -35.49 5.74 -7.58
N ALA A 353 -35.99 4.80 -6.79
CA ALA A 353 -36.43 5.06 -5.43
C ALA A 353 -35.26 5.51 -4.55
N GLN A 354 -34.10 4.84 -4.62
CA GLN A 354 -32.89 5.23 -3.90
C GLN A 354 -32.39 6.62 -4.31
N ILE A 355 -32.37 6.91 -5.61
CA ILE A 355 -32.02 8.26 -6.12
C ILE A 355 -32.95 9.32 -5.53
N ALA A 356 -34.27 9.05 -5.49
CA ALA A 356 -35.23 9.99 -4.93
C ALA A 356 -35.06 10.20 -3.42
N GLN A 357 -34.60 9.19 -2.68
CA GLN A 357 -34.31 9.30 -1.25
C GLN A 357 -33.03 10.10 -0.96
N LEU A 358 -32.01 9.98 -1.81
CA LEU A 358 -30.72 10.65 -1.62
C LEU A 358 -30.68 12.09 -2.15
N LYS A 359 -31.58 12.45 -3.07
CA LYS A 359 -31.70 13.84 -3.52
C LYS A 359 -32.21 14.70 -2.36
N PRO A 360 -31.58 15.85 -2.07
CA PRO A 360 -32.15 16.80 -1.12
C PRO A 360 -33.54 17.21 -1.62
N ALA A 361 -34.50 17.34 -0.70
CA ALA A 361 -35.79 17.93 -1.04
C ALA A 361 -35.51 19.31 -1.65
N ASP A 362 -35.95 19.55 -2.89
CA ASP A 362 -35.86 20.87 -3.49
C ASP A 362 -36.41 21.87 -2.48
N GLU A 363 -35.60 22.87 -2.10
CA GLU A 363 -36.07 24.03 -1.36
C GLU A 363 -37.20 24.62 -2.19
N THR A 364 -38.42 24.32 -1.76
CA THR A 364 -39.61 24.88 -2.36
C THR A 364 -39.57 26.34 -1.94
N ILE A 365 -39.00 27.20 -2.77
CA ILE A 365 -39.11 28.64 -2.61
C ILE A 365 -40.61 28.93 -2.80
N VAL A 366 -41.33 28.94 -1.69
CA VAL A 366 -42.64 29.54 -1.60
C VAL A 366 -42.40 31.03 -1.77
N LEU A 367 -42.63 31.54 -2.98
CA LEU A 367 -42.83 32.96 -3.18
C LEU A 367 -44.11 33.30 -2.42
N GLU A 368 -43.98 33.96 -1.27
CA GLU A 368 -45.11 34.61 -0.61
C GLU A 368 -45.59 35.75 -1.53
N ASP A 369 -46.88 35.69 -1.87
CA ASP A 369 -47.61 36.69 -2.68
C ASP A 369 -47.72 38.06 -1.99
#